data_AF-B3MBJ4-F1
#
_entry.id   AF-B3MBJ4-F1
#
_cell.length_a   1.000
_cell.length_b   1.000
_cell.length_c   1.000
_cell.angle_alpha   90.00
_cell.angle_beta   90.00
_cell.angle_gamma   90.00
#
_symmetry.space_group_name_H-M   'P 1'
#
loop_
_entity.id
_entity.type
_entity.pdbx_description
1 polymer ?
#
loop_
_entity_poly.entity_id
_entity_poly.type
_entity_poly.pdbx_seq_one_letter_code
_entity_poly.pdbx_strand_id
1 'polypeptide(L)'
;MVSGQLHSSVYGPCGVDDQSMTEISGPPNSGKSLVLQQLMAHCLVPYEYGGRQMSIILINLSHKITKESLGKAVLDELRSHSKAAEDPSAEAKFTEIAKRCVSRVRILACFSTDDVSNSLRKVTYMVASDSTVELIALDTLSEFFWLDHPSRKQFLSKLQIPDQPAWGALPGG
;
A
#
# COMPACT_ATOMS: atom_id res chain seq x y z
N MET A 1 2.64 31.14 2.46
CA MET A 1 2.20 30.42 1.26
C MET A 1 2.51 28.96 1.50
N VAL A 2 1.55 28.19 2.01
CA VAL A 2 1.74 26.76 2.29
C VAL A 2 1.40 26.03 0.99
N SER A 3 2.42 25.43 0.40
CA SER A 3 2.34 24.62 -0.82
C SER A 3 1.36 23.47 -0.59
N GLY A 4 0.62 23.06 -1.64
CA GLY A 4 -0.27 21.89 -1.65
C GLY A 4 0.44 20.54 -1.45
N GLN A 5 1.63 20.55 -0.84
CA GLN A 5 2.29 19.37 -0.33
C GLN A 5 1.33 18.63 0.59
N LEU A 6 1.27 17.31 0.42
CA LEU A 6 0.80 16.39 1.45
C LEU A 6 1.26 16.90 2.81
N HIS A 7 0.31 17.15 3.72
CA HIS A 7 0.59 17.85 4.97
C HIS A 7 1.80 17.20 5.64
N SER A 8 2.89 17.94 5.77
CA SER A 8 4.19 17.37 6.16
C SER A 8 4.17 16.75 7.55
N SER A 9 3.17 17.09 8.36
CA SER A 9 2.93 16.43 9.65
C SER A 9 2.33 15.02 9.54
N VAL A 10 1.74 14.68 8.39
CA VAL A 10 1.09 13.38 8.13
C VAL A 10 2.01 12.47 7.33
N TYR A 11 2.79 13.03 6.41
CA TYR A 11 3.62 12.24 5.48
C TYR A 11 5.11 12.61 5.51
N GLY A 12 5.56 13.47 6.42
CA GLY A 12 6.94 13.96 6.46
C GLY A 12 7.24 15.07 5.43
N PRO A 13 8.41 15.72 5.51
CA PRO A 13 8.82 16.79 4.60
C PRO A 13 9.03 16.31 3.14
N CYS A 14 9.15 15.00 2.92
CA CYS A 14 9.42 14.38 1.61
C CYS A 14 8.35 13.37 1.15
N GLY A 15 7.40 12.96 1.99
CA GLY A 15 6.56 11.79 1.75
C GLY A 15 7.15 10.53 2.40
N VAL A 16 6.87 9.36 1.80
CA VAL A 16 7.42 8.07 2.27
C VAL A 16 8.93 8.02 2.04
N ASP A 17 9.70 7.71 3.08
CA ASP A 17 11.16 7.56 2.98
C ASP A 17 11.53 6.26 2.24
N ASP A 18 12.59 6.30 1.44
CA ASP A 18 13.12 5.10 0.78
C ASP A 18 13.61 4.07 1.80
N GLN A 19 13.52 2.79 1.44
CA GLN A 19 13.91 1.63 2.27
C GLN A 19 13.24 1.60 3.66
N SER A 20 12.12 2.30 3.82
CA SER A 20 11.34 2.35 5.05
C SER A 20 10.00 1.63 4.90
N MET A 21 9.42 1.23 6.03
CA MET A 21 8.07 0.70 6.10
C MET A 21 7.23 1.64 6.98
N THR A 22 6.16 2.19 6.40
CA THR A 22 5.23 3.08 7.10
C THR A 22 3.87 2.40 7.25
N GLU A 23 3.37 2.33 8.48
CA GLU A 23 2.05 1.78 8.79
C GLU A 23 1.03 2.89 9.04
N ILE A 24 -0.15 2.77 8.42
CA ILE A 24 -1.30 3.64 8.70
C ILE A 24 -2.28 2.87 9.59
N SER A 25 -2.20 3.08 10.89
CA SER A 25 -3.02 2.38 11.89
C SER A 25 -4.19 3.24 12.36
N GLY A 26 -5.26 2.60 12.82
CA GLY A 26 -6.42 3.30 13.38
C GLY A 26 -7.67 2.41 13.44
N PRO A 27 -8.74 2.87 14.14
CA PRO A 27 -9.99 2.13 14.27
C PRO A 27 -10.63 1.77 12.91
N PRO A 28 -11.52 0.77 12.85
CA PRO A 28 -12.33 0.54 11.66
C PRO A 28 -13.00 1.83 11.17
N ASN A 29 -13.07 2.03 9.85
CA ASN A 29 -13.64 3.23 9.21
C ASN A 29 -12.95 4.58 9.53
N SER A 30 -11.74 4.58 10.08
CA SER A 30 -10.95 5.80 10.32
C SER A 30 -10.34 6.44 9.05
N GLY A 31 -10.68 5.96 7.85
CA GLY A 31 -10.17 6.50 6.59
C GLY A 31 -8.80 5.99 6.12
N LYS A 32 -8.22 4.94 6.72
CA LYS A 32 -6.89 4.41 6.35
C LYS A 32 -6.71 4.17 4.85
N SER A 33 -7.63 3.43 4.22
CA SER A 33 -7.56 3.13 2.78
C SER A 33 -7.67 4.40 1.92
N LEU A 34 -8.42 5.41 2.39
CA LEU A 34 -8.52 6.71 1.72
C LEU A 34 -7.20 7.49 1.83
N VAL A 35 -6.57 7.52 3.02
CA VAL A 35 -5.25 8.12 3.25
C VAL A 35 -4.21 7.45 2.34
N LEU A 36 -4.19 6.12 2.28
CA LEU A 36 -3.30 5.38 1.37
C LEU A 36 -3.56 5.74 -0.10
N GLN A 37 -4.82 5.83 -0.51
CA GLN A 37 -5.19 6.19 -1.89
C GLN A 37 -4.75 7.61 -2.25
N GLN A 38 -4.89 8.57 -1.34
CA GLN A 38 -4.42 9.95 -1.53
C GLN A 38 -2.89 10.01 -1.63
N LEU A 39 -2.19 9.28 -0.78
CA LEU A 39 -0.73 9.15 -0.84
C LEU A 39 -0.28 8.54 -2.19
N MET A 40 -0.93 7.45 -2.61
CA MET A 40 -0.68 6.85 -3.92
C MET A 40 -0.93 7.85 -5.06
N ALA A 41 -2.02 8.61 -5.01
CA ALA A 41 -2.34 9.61 -6.01
C ALA A 41 -1.22 10.66 -6.13
N HIS A 42 -0.76 11.21 -5.00
CA HIS A 42 0.36 12.15 -4.95
C HIS A 42 1.65 11.56 -5.52
N CYS A 43 1.99 10.32 -5.15
CA CYS A 43 3.15 9.63 -5.69
C CYS A 43 3.06 9.43 -7.21
N LEU A 44 1.87 9.18 -7.76
CA LEU A 44 1.66 8.97 -9.19
C LEU A 44 1.69 10.27 -10.00
N VAL A 45 1.23 11.37 -9.44
CA VAL A 45 1.12 12.66 -10.15
C VAL A 45 2.51 13.13 -10.64
N PRO A 46 2.63 13.74 -11.82
CA PRO A 46 3.92 14.23 -12.32
C PRO A 46 4.54 15.34 -11.46
N TYR A 47 5.87 15.47 -11.52
CA TYR A 47 6.62 16.49 -10.77
C TYR A 47 6.15 17.92 -11.05
N GLU A 48 5.75 18.22 -12.29
CA GLU A 48 5.25 19.54 -12.69
C GLU A 48 3.95 19.96 -11.98
N TYR A 49 3.23 18.98 -11.41
CA TYR A 49 2.03 19.16 -10.61
C TYR A 49 2.26 18.84 -9.13
N GLY A 50 3.52 18.85 -8.66
CA GLY A 50 3.86 18.65 -7.25
C GLY A 50 3.91 17.19 -6.77
N GLY A 51 3.64 16.23 -7.65
CA GLY A 51 3.75 14.80 -7.33
C GLY A 51 5.16 14.23 -7.52
N ARG A 52 5.28 12.90 -7.53
CA ARG A 52 6.58 12.19 -7.61
C ARG A 52 6.78 11.35 -8.88
N GLN A 53 5.78 11.24 -9.74
CA GLN A 53 5.83 10.46 -10.98
C GLN A 53 6.26 8.99 -10.81
N MET A 54 5.96 8.39 -9.66
CA MET A 54 6.40 7.03 -9.31
C MET A 54 5.55 5.96 -9.99
N SER A 55 6.08 4.73 -10.07
CA SER A 55 5.27 3.53 -10.36
C SER A 55 4.99 2.76 -9.08
N ILE A 56 3.77 2.23 -8.98
CA ILE A 56 3.25 1.65 -7.73
C ILE A 56 2.77 0.22 -7.96
N ILE A 57 3.10 -0.68 -7.05
CA ILE A 57 2.43 -1.98 -6.91
C ILE A 57 1.51 -1.91 -5.70
N LEU A 58 0.21 -2.13 -5.90
CA LEU A 58 -0.79 -2.23 -4.83
C LEU A 58 -1.17 -3.69 -4.60
N ILE A 59 -0.90 -4.22 -3.41
CA ILE A 59 -1.43 -5.49 -2.93
C ILE A 59 -2.78 -5.19 -2.24
N ASN A 60 -3.87 -5.54 -2.92
CA ASN A 60 -5.22 -5.12 -2.55
C ASN A 60 -6.03 -6.30 -1.99
N LEU A 61 -6.17 -6.33 -0.67
CA LEU A 61 -6.94 -7.30 0.11
C LEU A 61 -8.34 -6.78 0.41
N SER A 62 -8.51 -5.46 0.56
CA SER A 62 -9.78 -4.83 0.95
C SER A 62 -10.72 -4.60 -0.25
N HIS A 63 -10.16 -4.56 -1.46
CA HIS A 63 -10.81 -4.18 -2.70
C HIS A 63 -11.43 -2.78 -2.73
N LYS A 64 -11.15 -1.93 -1.73
CA LYS A 64 -11.68 -0.56 -1.64
C LYS A 64 -11.04 0.38 -2.66
N ILE A 65 -9.75 0.19 -2.93
CA ILE A 65 -9.01 1.00 -3.91
C ILE A 65 -9.09 0.33 -5.29
N THR A 66 -9.89 0.90 -6.18
CA THR A 66 -10.00 0.50 -7.59
C THR A 66 -9.25 1.48 -8.50
N LYS A 67 -9.00 1.10 -9.76
CA LYS A 67 -8.39 2.00 -10.76
C LYS A 67 -9.21 3.27 -10.97
N GLU A 68 -10.54 3.14 -10.95
CA GLU A 68 -11.47 4.25 -11.13
C GLU A 68 -11.41 5.19 -9.92
N SER A 69 -11.42 4.64 -8.71
CA SER A 69 -11.30 5.44 -7.48
C SER A 69 -9.95 6.18 -7.44
N LEU A 70 -8.86 5.50 -7.79
CA LEU A 70 -7.52 6.07 -7.82
C LEU A 70 -7.39 7.13 -8.92
N GLY A 71 -7.99 6.91 -10.08
CA GLY A 71 -8.05 7.92 -11.15
C GLY A 71 -8.75 9.21 -10.71
N LYS A 72 -9.84 9.10 -9.94
CA LYS A 72 -10.50 10.27 -9.33
C LYS A 72 -9.57 10.99 -8.34
N ALA A 73 -8.90 10.24 -7.46
CA ALA A 73 -7.96 10.82 -6.51
C ALA A 73 -6.78 11.54 -7.20
N VAL A 74 -6.27 10.97 -8.31
CA VAL A 74 -5.23 11.62 -9.13
C VAL A 74 -5.76 12.90 -9.79
N LEU A 75 -6.99 12.90 -10.31
CA LEU A 75 -7.59 14.11 -10.86
C LEU A 75 -7.73 15.21 -9.81
N ASP A 76 -8.20 14.87 -8.62
CA ASP A 76 -8.35 15.83 -7.52
C ASP A 76 -6.99 16.43 -7.10
N GLU A 77 -5.93 15.61 -7.10
CA GLU A 77 -4.57 16.07 -6.84
C GLU A 77 -4.00 16.98 -7.94
N LEU A 78 -4.29 16.69 -9.22
CA LEU A 78 -3.90 17.56 -10.34
C LEU A 78 -4.59 18.93 -10.25
N ARG A 79 -5.88 18.94 -9.88
CA ARG A 79 -6.68 20.16 -9.72
C ARG A 79 -6.19 21.01 -8.55
N SER A 80 -5.78 20.39 -7.44
CA SER A 80 -5.29 21.13 -6.25
C SER A 80 -3.99 21.88 -6.53
N HIS A 81 -3.16 21.40 -7.46
CA HIS A 81 -1.88 22.01 -7.83
C HIS A 81 -1.94 22.93 -9.04
N SER A 82 -3.00 22.85 -9.84
CA SER A 82 -3.20 23.72 -10.99
C SER A 82 -3.93 25.02 -10.59
N LYS A 83 -3.31 26.16 -10.87
CA LYS A 83 -3.98 27.47 -10.81
C LYS A 83 -5.02 27.69 -11.93
N ALA A 84 -5.11 26.75 -12.88
CA ALA A 84 -5.95 26.84 -14.08
C ALA A 84 -7.23 26.00 -13.99
N ALA A 85 -7.74 25.72 -12.79
CA ALA A 85 -8.86 24.82 -12.53
C ALA A 85 -10.22 25.21 -13.16
N GLU A 86 -10.27 26.27 -13.97
CA GLU A 86 -11.50 26.79 -14.59
C GLU A 86 -11.50 26.75 -16.13
N ASP A 87 -10.43 26.25 -16.78
CA ASP A 87 -10.39 26.11 -18.25
C ASP A 87 -10.86 24.70 -18.69
N PRO A 88 -11.93 24.58 -19.50
CA PRO A 88 -12.38 23.30 -20.07
C PRO A 88 -11.28 22.55 -20.85
N SER A 89 -10.32 23.26 -21.44
CA SER A 89 -9.15 22.69 -22.12
C SER A 89 -8.17 22.02 -21.16
N ALA A 90 -8.09 22.49 -19.91
CA ALA A 90 -7.26 21.88 -18.87
C ALA A 90 -7.84 20.53 -18.44
N GLU A 91 -9.17 20.37 -18.49
CA GLU A 91 -9.80 19.18 -17.94
C GLU A 91 -9.65 17.93 -18.81
N ALA A 92 -9.69 18.10 -20.13
CA ALA A 92 -9.33 17.04 -21.06
C ALA A 92 -7.87 16.59 -20.85
N LYS A 93 -6.96 17.54 -20.61
CA LYS A 93 -5.54 17.25 -20.34
C LYS A 93 -5.36 16.51 -19.01
N PHE A 94 -6.02 16.94 -17.93
CA PHE A 94 -5.92 16.25 -16.64
C PHE A 94 -6.48 14.83 -16.70
N THR A 95 -7.54 14.61 -17.48
CA THR A 95 -8.07 13.26 -17.72
C THR A 95 -7.04 12.35 -18.40
N GLU A 96 -6.34 12.87 -19.42
CA GLU A 96 -5.27 12.12 -20.09
C GLU A 96 -4.09 11.84 -19.16
N ILE A 97 -3.65 12.84 -18.39
CA ILE A 97 -2.57 12.69 -17.41
C ILE A 97 -2.96 11.66 -16.34
N ALA A 98 -4.17 11.74 -15.80
CA ALA A 98 -4.66 10.80 -14.79
C ALA A 98 -4.68 9.36 -15.33
N LYS A 99 -5.10 9.16 -16.59
CA LYS A 99 -5.06 7.85 -17.24
C LYS A 99 -3.63 7.29 -17.33
N ARG A 100 -2.66 8.14 -17.69
CA ARG A 100 -1.23 7.77 -17.75
C ARG A 100 -0.64 7.50 -16.36
N CYS A 101 -1.08 8.23 -15.34
CA CYS A 101 -0.70 7.97 -13.96
C CYS A 101 -1.22 6.59 -13.51
N VAL A 102 -2.51 6.32 -13.70
CA VAL A 102 -3.12 5.03 -13.31
C VAL A 102 -2.53 3.85 -14.10
N SER A 103 -2.03 4.05 -15.32
CA SER A 103 -1.35 2.98 -16.07
C SER A 103 -0.03 2.53 -15.44
N ARG A 104 0.59 3.35 -14.58
CA ARG A 104 1.79 2.99 -13.79
C ARG A 104 1.49 2.19 -12.53
N VAL A 105 0.21 1.87 -12.28
CA VAL A 105 -0.22 1.13 -11.10
C VAL A 105 -0.51 -0.32 -11.48
N ARG A 106 0.19 -1.24 -10.83
CA ARG A 106 -0.11 -2.67 -10.91
C ARG A 106 -0.88 -3.07 -9.65
N ILE A 107 -2.10 -3.59 -9.81
CA ILE A 107 -2.94 -4.04 -8.68
C ILE A 107 -2.92 -5.57 -8.62
N LEU A 108 -2.49 -6.10 -7.47
CA LEU A 108 -2.53 -7.52 -7.12
C LEU A 108 -3.71 -7.73 -6.18
N ALA A 109 -4.87 -8.10 -6.74
CA ALA A 109 -6.06 -8.41 -5.96
C ALA A 109 -5.87 -9.75 -5.22
N CYS A 110 -6.00 -9.75 -3.91
CA CYS A 110 -5.83 -10.93 -3.06
C CYS A 110 -7.16 -11.30 -2.41
N PHE A 111 -7.59 -12.55 -2.54
CA PHE A 111 -8.85 -13.06 -1.98
C PHE A 111 -8.61 -14.09 -0.87
N SER A 112 -7.35 -14.43 -0.61
CA SER A 112 -6.92 -15.42 0.38
C SER A 112 -5.50 -15.12 0.89
N THR A 113 -5.10 -15.75 1.99
CA THR A 113 -3.71 -15.66 2.49
C THR A 113 -2.68 -16.30 1.56
N ASP A 114 -3.08 -17.29 0.76
CA ASP A 114 -2.23 -17.84 -0.30
C ASP A 114 -2.00 -16.81 -1.40
N ASP A 115 -3.02 -16.03 -1.77
CA ASP A 115 -2.86 -14.93 -2.73
C ASP A 115 -1.93 -13.85 -2.20
N VAL A 116 -2.02 -13.52 -0.91
CA VAL A 116 -1.11 -12.55 -0.26
C VAL A 116 0.33 -13.07 -0.32
N SER A 117 0.55 -14.31 0.09
CA SER A 117 1.88 -14.93 0.10
C SER A 117 2.48 -15.00 -1.30
N ASN A 118 1.67 -15.36 -2.29
CA ASN A 118 2.08 -15.41 -3.70
C ASN A 118 2.35 -14.00 -4.26
N SER A 119 1.53 -13.02 -3.90
CA SER A 119 1.70 -11.63 -4.32
C SER A 119 2.99 -11.02 -3.77
N LEU A 120 3.32 -11.27 -2.50
CA LEU A 120 4.59 -10.84 -1.91
C LEU A 120 5.80 -11.43 -2.63
N ARG A 121 5.76 -12.73 -2.97
CA ARG A 121 6.82 -13.37 -3.78
C ARG A 121 6.92 -12.74 -5.17
N LYS A 122 5.80 -12.52 -5.84
CA LYS A 122 5.74 -11.90 -7.17
C LYS A 122 6.31 -10.48 -7.15
N VAL A 123 6.02 -9.69 -6.12
CA VAL A 123 6.53 -8.32 -5.96
C VAL A 123 8.05 -8.30 -5.98
N THR A 124 8.71 -9.24 -5.29
CA THR A 124 10.18 -9.35 -5.32
C THR A 124 10.72 -9.48 -6.74
N TYR A 125 10.12 -10.36 -7.55
CA TYR A 125 10.52 -10.51 -8.96
C TYR A 125 10.17 -9.29 -9.81
N MET A 126 9.00 -8.68 -9.57
CA MET A 126 8.56 -7.50 -10.31
C MET A 126 9.50 -6.31 -10.10
N VAL A 127 9.88 -6.03 -8.86
CA VAL A 127 10.83 -4.96 -8.51
C VAL A 127 12.22 -5.27 -9.07
N ALA A 128 12.66 -6.53 -9.02
CA ALA A 128 13.94 -6.93 -9.63
C ALA A 128 13.94 -6.78 -11.16
N SER A 129 12.80 -6.99 -11.82
CA SER A 129 12.66 -6.91 -13.28
C SER A 129 12.37 -5.50 -13.82
N ASP A 130 11.86 -4.61 -12.97
CA ASP A 130 11.40 -3.27 -13.34
C ASP A 130 11.86 -2.27 -12.28
N SER A 131 12.96 -1.58 -12.59
CA SER A 131 13.55 -0.55 -11.71
C SER A 131 12.71 0.71 -11.59
N THR A 132 11.56 0.81 -12.28
CA THR A 132 10.66 1.97 -12.19
C THR A 132 9.67 1.88 -11.03
N VAL A 133 9.59 0.73 -10.36
CA VAL A 133 8.74 0.55 -9.18
C VAL A 133 9.40 1.16 -7.96
N GLU A 134 8.78 2.19 -7.40
CA GLU A 134 9.34 2.97 -6.27
C GLU A 134 8.48 2.86 -5.00
N LEU A 135 7.25 2.37 -5.11
CA LEU A 135 6.35 2.20 -3.96
C LEU A 135 5.58 0.87 -4.03
N ILE A 136 5.60 0.15 -2.92
CA ILE A 136 4.74 -1.02 -2.69
C ILE A 136 3.70 -0.62 -1.64
N ALA A 137 2.43 -0.61 -2.03
CA ALA A 137 1.29 -0.31 -1.17
C ALA A 137 0.52 -1.59 -0.82
N LEU A 138 -0.07 -1.65 0.38
CA LEU A 138 -0.86 -2.78 0.84
C LEU A 138 -2.10 -2.30 1.60
N ASP A 139 -3.29 -2.77 1.20
CA ASP A 139 -4.58 -2.42 1.83
C ASP A 139 -5.50 -3.64 1.94
N THR A 140 -5.85 -4.21 3.11
CA THR A 140 -5.33 -4.00 4.47
C THR A 140 -4.83 -5.33 5.03
N LEU A 141 -3.68 -5.32 5.72
CA LEU A 141 -3.06 -6.52 6.31
C LEU A 141 -4.00 -7.32 7.24
N SER A 142 -4.92 -6.64 7.91
CA SER A 142 -5.80 -7.26 8.90
C SER A 142 -6.97 -8.06 8.31
N GLU A 143 -7.20 -7.99 7.00
CA GLU A 143 -8.39 -8.59 6.36
C GLU A 143 -8.43 -10.13 6.56
N PHE A 144 -7.31 -10.81 6.30
CA PHE A 144 -7.22 -12.27 6.43
C PHE A 144 -6.59 -12.73 7.75
N PHE A 145 -6.06 -11.80 8.55
CA PHE A 145 -5.38 -12.14 9.81
C PHE A 145 -6.28 -12.95 10.76
N TRP A 146 -7.55 -12.55 10.88
CA TRP A 146 -8.52 -13.20 11.76
C TRP A 146 -9.17 -14.44 11.14
N LEU A 147 -9.34 -14.46 9.82
CA LEU A 147 -10.03 -15.56 9.13
C LEU A 147 -9.24 -16.87 9.19
N ASP A 148 -7.90 -16.80 9.19
CA ASP A 148 -7.03 -17.99 9.28
C ASP A 148 -6.60 -18.35 10.71
N HIS A 149 -7.13 -17.65 11.72
CA HIS A 149 -6.76 -17.87 13.11
C HIS A 149 -6.91 -19.34 13.57
N PRO A 150 -7.93 -20.12 13.16
CA PRO A 150 -8.02 -21.55 13.50
C PRO A 150 -6.86 -22.37 12.93
N SER A 151 -6.51 -22.15 11.66
CA SER A 151 -5.43 -22.85 10.96
C SER A 151 -4.05 -22.47 11.52
N ARG A 152 -3.86 -21.20 11.92
CA ARG A 152 -2.64 -20.73 12.58
C ARG A 152 -2.46 -21.32 13.98
N LYS A 153 -3.53 -21.46 14.77
CA LYS A 153 -3.45 -22.15 16.07
C LYS A 153 -2.95 -23.59 15.90
N GLN A 154 -3.43 -24.31 14.89
CA GLN A 154 -2.95 -25.66 14.58
C GLN A 154 -1.50 -25.71 14.08
N PHE A 155 -1.03 -24.68 13.38
CA PHE A 155 0.37 -24.58 12.97
C PHE A 155 1.28 -24.27 14.17
N LEU A 156 0.89 -23.33 15.03
CA LEU A 156 1.64 -22.98 16.25
C LEU A 156 1.68 -24.12 17.26
N SER A 157 0.61 -24.91 17.39
CA SER A 157 0.63 -26.12 18.23
C SER A 157 1.58 -27.20 17.69
N LYS A 158 1.84 -27.23 16.37
CA LYS A 158 2.83 -28.14 15.76
C LYS A 158 4.27 -27.64 15.90
N LEU A 159 4.45 -26.36 16.21
CA LEU A 159 5.75 -25.74 16.50
C LEU A 159 6.10 -25.75 17.99
N GLN A 160 5.21 -26.21 18.87
CA GLN A 160 5.60 -26.52 20.24
C GLN A 160 6.64 -27.63 20.21
N ILE A 161 7.89 -27.25 20.47
CA ILE A 161 8.99 -28.17 20.75
C ILE A 161 8.51 -29.07 21.90
N PRO A 162 8.59 -30.40 21.79
CA PRO A 162 8.23 -31.28 22.89
C PRO A 162 9.06 -30.88 24.11
N ASP A 163 8.39 -30.63 25.23
CA ASP A 163 9.06 -30.37 26.51
C ASP A 163 10.17 -31.40 26.69
N GLN A 164 11.41 -30.94 26.84
CA GLN A 164 12.53 -31.84 27.10
C GLN A 164 12.19 -32.68 28.34
N PRO A 165 12.38 -34.01 28.30
CA PRO A 165 12.12 -34.82 29.47
C PRO A 165 13.07 -34.37 30.59
N ALA A 166 12.48 -34.05 31.75
CA ALA A 166 13.22 -33.71 32.95
C ALA A 166 14.17 -34.86 33.32
N TRP A 167 15.46 -34.71 33.02
CA TRP A 167 16.50 -35.56 33.61
C TRP A 167 16.60 -35.23 35.10
N GLY A 168 16.01 -36.09 35.93
CA GLY A 168 16.00 -35.86 37.38
C GLY A 168 15.48 -37.04 38.18
N ALA A 169 16.12 -38.21 38.05
CA ALA A 169 16.10 -39.23 39.10
C ALA A 169 17.28 -40.20 38.90
N LEU A 170 18.44 -39.86 39.50
CA LEU A 170 19.44 -40.87 39.83
C LEU A 170 18.95 -41.64 41.07
N PRO A 171 19.00 -42.98 41.09
CA PRO A 171 18.71 -43.73 42.31
C PRO A 171 19.91 -43.64 43.28
N GLY A 172 19.70 -43.05 44.47
CA GLY A 172 20.49 -43.43 45.66
C GLY A 172 20.15 -44.87 46.01
N GLY A 173 21.08 -45.74 46.38
CA GLY A 173 22.04 -45.57 47.47
C GLY A 173 21.63 -46.56 48.55
#